data_AF-G5HCB4-F1
#
_entry.id   AF-G5HCB4-F1
#
_cell.length_a   1.000
_cell.length_b   1.000
_cell.length_c   1.000
_cell.angle_alpha   90.00
_cell.angle_beta   90.00
_cell.angle_gamma   90.00
#
_symmetry.space_group_name_H-M   'P 1'
#
loop_
_entity.id
_entity.type
_entity.pdbx_description
1 polymer ?
#
loop_
_entity_poly.entity_id
_entity_poly.type
_entity_poly.pdbx_seq_one_letter_code
_entity_poly.pdbx_strand_id
1 'polypeptide(L)'
;MHIHKFADLAVFDEVGVGGTFPATAEYRDFIKKLHPAQILTGRLTPPLLEVTYSYVTNRGNYKVAKKYLLLRSLHEDVDIEVDMELRDWVDAQNKAYPYRRISNVQILEINLIAYATISLVA
;
A
#
# COMPACT_ATOMS: atom_id res chain seq x y z
N MET A 1 0.49 16.21 -11.31
CA MET A 1 1.87 16.07 -10.76
C MET A 1 2.83 16.09 -11.94
N HIS A 2 3.99 16.76 -11.90
CA HIS A 2 4.94 16.72 -13.03
C HIS A 2 5.76 15.41 -13.00
N ILE A 3 6.12 14.85 -14.16
CA ILE A 3 6.85 13.58 -14.24
C ILE A 3 8.20 13.60 -13.50
N HIS A 4 8.91 14.73 -13.48
CA HIS A 4 10.14 14.84 -12.69
C HIS A 4 9.87 14.71 -11.18
N LYS A 5 8.75 15.29 -10.71
CA LYS A 5 8.34 15.17 -9.31
C LYS A 5 7.92 13.74 -8.97
N PHE A 6 7.34 13.01 -9.93
CA PHE A 6 7.12 11.57 -9.79
C PHE A 6 8.44 10.83 -9.59
N ALA A 7 9.44 11.07 -10.45
CA ALA A 7 10.75 10.43 -10.34
C ALA A 7 11.39 10.69 -8.97
N ASP A 8 11.38 11.93 -8.48
CA ASP A 8 11.95 12.26 -7.17
C ASP A 8 11.33 11.49 -6.00
N LEU A 9 10.03 11.20 -6.08
CA LEU A 9 9.27 10.52 -5.02
C LEU A 9 9.28 9.00 -5.17
N ALA A 10 9.34 8.49 -6.40
CA ALA A 10 9.23 7.07 -6.68
C ALA A 10 10.45 6.29 -6.15
N VAL A 11 10.16 5.14 -5.56
CA VAL A 11 11.14 4.09 -5.26
C VAL A 11 10.87 2.97 -6.25
N PHE A 12 11.93 2.46 -6.88
CA PHE A 12 11.84 1.45 -7.92
C PHE A 12 12.43 0.15 -7.42
N ASP A 13 11.64 -0.91 -7.54
CA ASP A 13 12.05 -2.30 -7.33
C ASP A 13 12.02 -3.01 -8.70
N GLU A 14 13.03 -3.84 -8.99
CA GLU A 14 13.06 -4.61 -10.24
C GLU A 14 11.98 -5.70 -10.27
N VAL A 15 11.46 -6.01 -11.46
CA VAL A 15 10.43 -7.03 -11.68
C VAL A 15 11.05 -8.43 -11.61
N GLY A 16 10.79 -9.16 -10.53
CA GLY A 16 11.20 -10.56 -10.37
C GLY A 16 11.01 -11.07 -8.94
N VAL A 17 10.46 -12.26 -8.79
CA VAL A 17 10.28 -12.95 -7.50
C VAL A 17 11.64 -13.04 -6.79
N GLY A 18 11.81 -12.31 -5.68
CA GLY A 18 13.02 -12.36 -4.85
C GLY A 18 13.99 -11.16 -4.97
N GLY A 19 13.54 -10.05 -5.58
CA GLY A 19 14.15 -8.71 -5.60
C GLY A 19 15.55 -8.55 -5.01
N THR A 20 16.55 -8.29 -5.85
CA THR A 20 17.83 -7.73 -5.40
C THR A 20 18.53 -6.95 -6.51
N PHE A 21 18.03 -5.75 -6.83
CA PHE A 21 18.87 -4.61 -7.21
C PHE A 21 18.08 -3.28 -7.14
N PRO A 22 18.20 -2.48 -6.06
CA PRO A 22 17.54 -1.19 -5.99
C PRO A 22 18.30 -0.13 -6.82
N ALA A 23 18.17 -0.15 -8.15
CA ALA A 23 18.68 0.88 -9.05
C ALA A 23 17.80 2.15 -9.09
N THR A 24 17.19 2.52 -7.96
CA THR A 24 16.25 3.65 -7.89
C THR A 24 16.85 4.94 -8.46
N ALA A 25 18.14 5.23 -8.19
CA ALA A 25 18.80 6.42 -8.72
C ALA A 25 18.91 6.42 -10.24
N GLU A 26 19.25 5.27 -10.84
CA GLU A 26 19.38 5.14 -12.30
C GLU A 26 18.05 5.36 -13.00
N TYR A 27 16.96 4.75 -12.47
CA TYR A 27 15.62 4.94 -13.01
C TYR A 27 15.13 6.39 -12.85
N ARG A 28 15.47 7.06 -11.75
CA ARG A 28 15.14 8.47 -11.54
C ARG A 28 15.82 9.36 -12.59
N ASP A 29 17.10 9.15 -12.83
CA ASP A 29 17.87 9.91 -13.80
C ASP A 29 17.41 9.64 -15.24
N PHE A 30 17.05 8.39 -15.54
CA PHE A 30 16.46 8.01 -16.83
C PHE A 30 15.14 8.75 -17.07
N ILE A 31 14.20 8.72 -16.12
CA ILE A 31 12.89 9.35 -16.27
C ILE A 31 13.01 10.87 -16.42
N LYS A 32 13.93 11.52 -15.69
CA LYS A 32 14.17 12.97 -15.79
C LYS A 32 14.76 13.42 -17.13
N LYS A 33 15.40 12.52 -17.87
CA LYS A 33 15.92 12.79 -19.23
C LYS A 33 14.88 12.54 -20.32
N LEU A 34 13.78 11.85 -19.99
CA LEU A 34 12.74 11.49 -20.95
C LEU A 34 11.92 12.71 -21.33
N HIS A 35 11.67 12.90 -22.63
CA HIS A 35 10.77 13.95 -23.08
C HIS A 35 9.32 13.57 -22.71
N PRO A 36 8.48 14.47 -22.17
CA PRO A 36 7.13 14.13 -21.72
C PRO A 36 6.26 13.44 -22.79
N ALA A 37 6.43 13.80 -24.07
CA ALA A 37 5.72 13.15 -25.18
C ALA A 37 6.09 11.67 -25.41
N GLN A 38 7.19 11.19 -24.83
CA GLN A 38 7.57 9.77 -24.84
C GLN A 38 6.76 8.95 -23.81
N ILE A 39 5.96 9.59 -22.96
CA ILE A 39 5.12 8.93 -21.96
C ILE A 39 3.70 8.85 -22.49
N LEU A 40 3.28 7.63 -22.82
CA LEU A 40 1.94 7.38 -23.37
C LEU A 40 0.83 7.58 -22.33
N THR A 41 1.11 7.23 -21.07
CA THR A 41 0.16 7.35 -19.97
C THR A 41 0.90 7.75 -18.70
N GLY A 42 0.62 8.96 -18.21
CA GLY A 42 1.10 9.42 -16.91
C GLY A 42 -0.02 9.40 -15.88
N ARG A 43 -0.46 8.24 -15.42
CA ARG A 43 -1.43 8.14 -14.32
C ARG A 43 -1.09 6.99 -13.38
N LEU A 44 -1.21 7.22 -12.09
CA LEU A 44 -1.15 6.18 -11.05
C LEU A 44 -2.58 5.93 -10.59
N THR A 45 -3.01 4.67 -10.60
CA THR A 45 -4.41 4.30 -10.30
C THR A 45 -4.49 3.15 -9.30
N PRO A 46 -3.94 3.29 -8.07
CA PRO A 46 -4.03 2.23 -7.07
C PRO A 46 -5.48 1.99 -6.62
N PRO A 47 -5.89 0.73 -6.39
CA PRO A 47 -7.13 0.39 -5.70
C PRO A 47 -7.08 0.83 -4.21
N LEU A 48 -8.16 1.47 -3.76
CA LEU A 48 -8.41 1.79 -2.37
C LEU A 48 -9.36 0.75 -1.77
N LEU A 49 -8.86 -0.01 -0.80
CA LEU A 49 -9.61 -1.01 -0.08
C LEU A 49 -10.01 -0.52 1.32
N GLU A 50 -11.19 -0.92 1.78
CA GLU A 50 -11.59 -0.90 3.18
C GLU A 50 -11.51 -2.32 3.75
N VAL A 51 -10.87 -2.45 4.90
CA VAL A 51 -10.78 -3.71 5.64
C VAL A 51 -11.50 -3.52 6.96
N THR A 52 -12.63 -4.20 7.10
CA THR A 52 -13.35 -4.30 8.36
C THR A 52 -12.80 -5.49 9.12
N TYR A 53 -12.34 -5.26 10.35
CA TYR A 53 -11.74 -6.28 11.18
C TYR A 53 -12.25 -6.20 12.61
N SER A 54 -12.29 -7.34 13.28
CA SER A 54 -12.58 -7.42 14.70
C SER A 54 -11.35 -7.70 15.52
N TYR A 55 -11.40 -7.34 16.80
CA TYR A 55 -10.35 -7.62 17.76
C TYR A 55 -10.88 -7.59 19.19
N VAL A 56 -10.10 -8.18 20.10
CA VAL A 56 -10.32 -8.12 21.54
C VAL A 56 -9.31 -7.15 22.15
N THR A 57 -9.82 -6.18 22.90
CA THR A 57 -8.97 -5.26 23.67
C THR A 57 -8.28 -5.98 24.82
N ASN A 58 -7.17 -5.42 25.33
CA ASN A 58 -6.51 -5.92 26.55
C ASN A 58 -7.44 -6.05 27.78
N ARG A 59 -8.61 -5.41 27.78
CA ARG A 59 -9.64 -5.51 28.84
C ARG A 59 -10.72 -6.57 28.56
N GLY A 60 -10.55 -7.38 27.51
CA GLY A 60 -11.50 -8.42 27.12
C GLY A 60 -12.69 -7.96 26.28
N ASN A 61 -12.80 -6.67 25.94
CA ASN A 61 -13.92 -6.18 25.13
C ASN A 61 -13.71 -6.50 23.64
N TYR A 62 -14.72 -7.09 23.01
CA TYR A 62 -14.80 -7.23 21.55
C TYR A 62 -15.09 -5.89 20.89
N LYS A 63 -14.39 -5.62 19.79
CA LYS A 63 -14.54 -4.41 18.98
C LYS A 63 -14.43 -4.74 17.50
N VAL A 64 -15.08 -3.92 16.69
CA VAL A 64 -14.97 -3.90 15.23
C VAL A 64 -14.45 -2.54 14.82
N ALA A 65 -13.51 -2.52 13.89
CA ALA A 65 -12.92 -1.31 13.35
C ALA A 65 -12.63 -1.46 11.86
N LYS A 66 -12.21 -0.35 11.25
CA LYS A 66 -11.91 -0.25 9.82
C LYS A 66 -10.49 0.27 9.60
N LYS A 67 -9.84 -0.25 8.57
CA LYS A 67 -8.58 0.24 8.01
C LYS A 67 -8.72 0.43 6.52
N TYR A 68 -7.85 1.26 5.95
CA TYR A 68 -7.82 1.55 4.52
C TYR A 68 -6.45 1.24 3.97
N LEU A 69 -6.40 0.56 2.82
CA LEU A 69 -5.16 0.18 2.15
C LEU A 69 -5.18 0.67 0.71
N LEU A 70 -4.02 1.11 0.23
CA LEU A 70 -3.76 1.36 -1.18
C LEU A 70 -2.85 0.25 -1.68
N LEU A 71 -3.40 -0.68 -2.47
CA LEU A 71 -2.58 -1.75 -3.05
C LEU A 71 -1.96 -1.28 -4.37
N ARG A 72 -0.89 -1.96 -4.80
CA ARG A 72 -0.27 -1.74 -6.11
C ARG A 72 -1.23 -2.10 -7.25
N SER A 73 -1.89 -3.25 -7.11
CA SER A 73 -2.84 -3.79 -8.08
C SER A 73 -3.74 -4.82 -7.39
N LEU A 74 -4.95 -5.03 -7.92
CA LEU A 74 -5.75 -6.18 -7.52
C LEU A 74 -5.21 -7.43 -8.23
N HIS A 75 -5.22 -8.56 -7.52
CA HIS A 75 -4.78 -9.86 -7.98
C HIS A 75 -5.54 -10.96 -7.22
N GLU A 76 -5.27 -12.23 -7.50
CA GLU A 76 -6.03 -13.34 -6.89
C GLU A 76 -5.79 -13.45 -5.37
N ASP A 77 -4.59 -13.09 -4.90
CA ASP A 77 -4.15 -13.24 -3.51
C ASP A 77 -4.29 -11.94 -2.67
N VAL A 78 -5.26 -11.07 -3.01
CA VAL A 78 -5.48 -9.80 -2.29
C VAL A 78 -5.79 -10.02 -0.80
N ASP A 79 -6.50 -11.08 -0.46
CA ASP A 79 -6.82 -11.43 0.91
C ASP A 79 -5.58 -11.79 1.73
N ILE A 80 -4.62 -12.49 1.12
CA ILE A 80 -3.32 -12.82 1.73
C ILE A 80 -2.50 -11.55 1.96
N GLU A 81 -2.38 -10.67 0.96
CA GLU A 81 -1.64 -9.40 1.08
C GLU A 81 -2.25 -8.52 2.19
N VAL A 82 -3.58 -8.42 2.24
CA VAL A 82 -4.29 -7.65 3.27
C VAL A 82 -4.09 -8.26 4.68
N ASP A 83 -4.12 -9.59 4.82
CA ASP A 83 -3.87 -10.26 6.09
C ASP A 83 -2.43 -10.04 6.58
N MET A 84 -1.45 -10.11 5.69
CA MET A 84 -0.05 -9.80 6.01
C MET A 84 0.11 -8.35 6.51
N GLU A 85 -0.39 -7.38 5.76
CA GLU A 85 -0.34 -5.96 6.13
C GLU A 85 -1.05 -5.67 7.46
N LEU A 86 -2.21 -6.31 7.69
CA LEU A 86 -2.94 -6.16 8.94
C LEU A 86 -2.16 -6.73 10.12
N ARG A 87 -1.52 -7.91 9.96
CA ARG A 87 -0.70 -8.54 11.01
C ARG A 87 0.51 -7.69 11.37
N ASP A 88 1.25 -7.22 10.37
CA ASP A 88 2.41 -6.34 10.59
C ASP A 88 2.01 -5.06 11.32
N TRP A 89 0.86 -4.47 10.95
CA TRP A 89 0.31 -3.34 11.68
C TRP A 89 -0.08 -3.68 13.12
N VAL A 90 -0.73 -4.82 13.38
CA VAL A 90 -1.12 -5.27 14.72
C VAL A 90 0.12 -5.45 15.60
N ASP A 91 1.17 -6.05 15.08
CA ASP A 91 2.43 -6.26 15.81
C ASP A 91 3.10 -4.94 16.15
N ALA A 92 3.19 -4.02 15.18
CA ALA A 92 3.71 -2.68 15.39
C ALA A 92 2.89 -1.90 16.44
N GLN A 93 1.56 -1.97 16.36
CA GLN A 93 0.63 -1.33 17.31
C GLN A 93 0.80 -1.88 18.73
N ASN A 94 0.87 -3.21 18.87
CA ASN A 94 1.03 -3.87 20.16
C ASN A 94 2.39 -3.58 20.79
N LYS A 95 3.45 -3.49 19.97
CA LYS A 95 4.79 -3.10 20.40
C LYS A 95 4.85 -1.63 20.85
N ALA A 96 4.24 -0.73 20.08
CA ALA A 96 4.22 0.70 20.38
C ALA A 96 3.32 1.05 21.57
N TYR A 97 2.19 0.35 21.73
CA TYR A 97 1.20 0.65 22.77
C TYR A 97 0.80 -0.60 23.59
N PRO A 98 1.70 -1.15 24.43
CA PRO A 98 1.45 -2.40 25.16
C PRO A 98 0.18 -2.38 26.03
N TYR A 99 -0.14 -1.23 26.64
CA TYR A 99 -1.35 -1.08 27.48
C TYR A 99 -2.66 -1.06 26.69
N ARG A 100 -2.61 -0.78 25.38
CA ARG A 100 -3.74 -0.77 24.46
C ARG A 100 -3.68 -1.93 23.47
N ARG A 101 -2.92 -2.99 23.80
CA ARG A 101 -2.77 -4.15 22.94
C ARG A 101 -4.11 -4.75 22.55
N ILE A 102 -4.12 -5.30 21.34
CA ILE A 102 -5.26 -6.00 20.76
C ILE A 102 -4.85 -7.44 20.43
N SER A 103 -5.81 -8.35 20.48
CA SER A 103 -5.62 -9.77 20.17
C SER A 103 -6.84 -10.34 19.46
N ASN A 104 -6.76 -11.60 19.01
CA ASN A 104 -7.84 -12.29 18.28
C ASN A 104 -8.33 -11.44 17.09
N VAL A 105 -7.38 -10.91 16.32
CA VAL A 105 -7.69 -10.07 15.17
C VAL A 105 -8.21 -10.96 14.04
N GLN A 106 -9.35 -10.60 13.47
CA GLN A 106 -9.96 -11.32 12.36
C GLN A 106 -10.51 -10.34 11.33
N ILE A 107 -10.17 -10.55 10.07
CA ILE A 107 -10.78 -9.83 8.96
C ILE A 107 -12.22 -10.33 8.82
N LEU A 108 -13.16 -9.38 8.79
CA LEU A 108 -14.58 -9.67 8.58
C LEU A 108 -14.98 -9.43 7.13
N GLU A 109 -14.45 -8.37 6.52
CA GLU A 109 -14.81 -7.95 5.17
C GLU A 109 -13.68 -7.15 4.53
N ILE A 110 -13.49 -7.33 3.22
CA ILE A 110 -12.57 -6.56 2.38
C ILE A 110 -13.38 -6.00 1.21
N ASN A 111 -13.44 -4.67 1.12
CA ASN A 111 -14.24 -3.98 0.11
C ASN A 111 -13.36 -3.07 -0.75
N LEU A 112 -13.46 -3.22 -2.07
CA LEU A 112 -12.94 -2.23 -3.01
C LEU A 112 -13.85 -1.00 -3.01
N ILE A 113 -13.34 0.13 -2.54
CA ILE A 113 -14.11 1.39 -2.48
C ILE A 113 -14.01 2.13 -3.82
N ALA A 114 -12.79 2.29 -4.31
CA ALA A 114 -12.51 3.15 -5.46
C ALA A 114 -11.12 2.87 -6.05
N TYR A 115 -10.87 3.41 -7.23
CA TYR A 115 -9.54 3.57 -7.79
C TYR A 115 -9.08 5.02 -7.63
N ALA A 116 -8.03 5.24 -6.84
CA ALA A 116 -7.49 6.58 -6.61
C ALA A 116 -6.59 6.98 -7.79
N THR A 117 -7.06 7.87 -8.67
CA THR A 117 -6.28 8.27 -9.85
C THR A 117 -5.50 9.55 -9.59
N ILE A 118 -4.18 9.52 -9.82
CA ILE A 118 -3.29 10.68 -9.79
C ILE A 118 -2.73 10.91 -11.19
N SER A 119 -3.06 12.05 -11.81
CA SER A 119 -2.48 12.44 -13.09
C SER A 119 -1.06 12.99 -12.93
N LEU A 120 -0.14 12.42 -13.69
CA LEU A 120 1.26 12.82 -13.85
C LEU A 120 1.49 13.69 -15.11
N VAL A 121 0.45 13.86 -15.90
CA VAL A 121 0.41 14.81 -17.02
C VAL A 121 -0.37 16.02 -16.53
N ALA A 122 0.24 17.20 -16.63
CA ALA A 122 -0.44 18.48 -16.41
C ALA A 122 -1.26 18.83 -17.65
#